data_AF-A0A8S2NQI6-F1
#
_entry.id   AF-A0A8S2NQI6-F1
#
_cell.length_a   1.000
_cell.length_b   1.000
_cell.length_c   1.000
_cell.angle_alpha   90.00
_cell.angle_beta   90.00
_cell.angle_gamma   90.00
#
_symmetry.space_group_name_H-M   'P 1'
#
loop_
_entity.id
_entity.type
_entity.pdbx_description
1 polymer ?
#
loop_
_entity_poly.entity_id
_entity_poly.type
_entity_poly.pdbx_seq_one_letter_code
_entity_poly.pdbx_strand_id
1 'polypeptide(L)' 'MPQYLAPFVEGLHECARTIEIEMNSANDNPLIDAENQKAYSGANFFGEHISTSMDRLRYSVGLVAKHLDVQIA' A
#
# COMPACT_ATOMS: atom_id res chain seq x y z
N MET A 1 -7.76 21.67 -12.53
CA MET A 1 -8.36 20.42 -12.00
C MET A 1 -7.53 19.19 -12.36
N PRO A 2 -7.21 18.89 -13.63
CA PRO A 2 -6.52 17.64 -14.00
C PRO A 2 -5.14 17.48 -13.38
N GLN A 3 -4.33 18.55 -13.37
CA GLN A 3 -2.95 18.53 -12.87
C GLN A 3 -2.86 18.34 -11.36
N TYR A 4 -3.91 18.75 -10.62
CA TYR A 4 -3.96 18.54 -9.17
C TYR A 4 -4.40 17.12 -8.83
N LEU A 5 -5.38 16.57 -9.55
CA LEU A 5 -5.95 15.26 -9.25
C LEU A 5 -5.10 14.08 -9.72
N ALA A 6 -4.35 14.22 -10.83
CA ALA A 6 -3.61 13.12 -11.44
C ALA A 6 -2.64 12.39 -10.47
N PRO A 7 -1.79 13.08 -9.66
CA PRO A 7 -0.89 12.40 -8.73
C PRO A 7 -1.59 11.58 -7.65
N PHE A 8 -2.82 11.96 -7.27
CA PHE A 8 -3.60 11.21 -6.29
C PHE A 8 -4.21 9.94 -6.89
N VAL A 9 -4.65 9.99 -8.14
CA VAL A 9 -5.14 8.82 -8.87
C VAL A 9 -4.02 7.81 -9.05
N GLU A 10 -2.85 8.26 -9.50
CA GLU A 10 -1.66 7.41 -9.62
C GLU A 10 -1.26 6.82 -8.27
N GLY A 11 -1.23 7.64 -7.21
CA GLY A 11 -0.94 7.17 -5.85
C GLY A 11 -1.95 6.14 -5.32
N LEU A 12 -3.24 6.29 -5.64
CA LEU A 12 -4.28 5.31 -5.30
C LEU A 12 -4.03 3.96 -5.99
N HIS A 13 -3.70 3.98 -7.28
CA HIS A 13 -3.36 2.76 -8.02
C HIS A 13 -2.13 2.06 -7.44
N GLU A 14 -1.10 2.82 -7.05
CA GLU A 14 0.08 2.25 -6.39
C GLU A 14 -0.25 1.63 -5.04
N CYS A 15 -1.05 2.30 -4.20
CA CYS A 15 -1.47 1.77 -2.90
C CYS A 15 -2.30 0.49 -3.06
N ALA A 16 -3.26 0.48 -4.01
CA ALA A 16 -4.07 -0.69 -4.30
C ALA A 16 -3.21 -1.89 -4.73
N ARG A 17 -2.27 -1.66 -5.67
CA ARG A 17 -1.33 -2.69 -6.12
C ARG A 17 -0.49 -3.25 -4.98
N THR A 18 0.02 -2.40 -4.08
CA THR A 18 0.79 -2.87 -2.91
C THR A 18 -0.06 -3.73 -1.99
N ILE A 19 -1.29 -3.31 -1.69
CA ILE A 19 -2.22 -4.10 -0.86
C ILE A 19 -2.53 -5.45 -1.52
N GLU A 20 -2.77 -5.46 -2.84
CA GLU A 20 -3.03 -6.70 -3.57
C GLU A 20 -1.85 -7.67 -3.49
N ILE A 21 -0.61 -7.18 -3.64
CA ILE A 21 0.58 -8.01 -3.49
C ILE A 21 0.67 -8.60 -2.08
N GLU A 22 0.53 -7.76 -1.05
CA GLU A 22 0.65 -8.19 0.35
C GLU A 22 -0.49 -9.11 0.81
N MET A 23 -1.70 -8.89 0.30
CA MET A 23 -2.84 -9.76 0.56
C MET A 23 -2.63 -11.17 -0.02
N ASN A 24 -1.83 -11.29 -1.08
CA ASN A 24 -1.52 -12.55 -1.74
C ASN A 24 -0.09 -13.04 -1.44
N SER A 25 0.61 -12.43 -0.49
CA SER A 25 1.98 -12.82 -0.12
C SER A 25 1.99 -13.92 0.95
N ALA A 26 3.09 -14.69 1.01
CA ALA A 26 3.37 -15.57 2.14
C ALA A 26 4.03 -14.75 3.26
N ASN A 27 3.21 -14.11 4.09
CA ASN A 27 3.63 -13.22 5.18
C ASN A 27 3.90 -13.94 6.53
N ASP A 28 4.10 -15.25 6.50
CA ASP A 28 4.41 -16.08 7.67
C ASP A 28 5.93 -16.32 7.81
N ASN A 29 6.36 -16.85 8.96
CA ASN A 29 7.74 -17.22 9.23
C ASN A 29 7.83 -18.41 10.21
N PRO A 30 8.65 -19.45 9.94
CA PRO A 30 9.53 -19.61 8.77
C PRO A 30 8.78 -20.00 7.50
N LEU A 31 9.33 -19.62 6.34
CA LEU A 31 8.85 -20.16 5.07
C LEU A 31 9.33 -21.60 4.90
N ILE A 32 8.39 -22.50 4.64
CA ILE A 32 8.67 -23.93 4.47
C ILE A 32 8.78 -24.27 2.99
N ASP A 33 9.95 -24.77 2.60
CA ASP A 33 10.18 -25.38 1.30
C ASP A 33 10.21 -26.90 1.46
N ALA A 34 9.09 -27.53 1.13
CA ALA A 34 8.91 -28.96 1.25
C ALA A 34 9.72 -29.75 0.21
N GLU A 35 9.98 -29.18 -0.96
CA GLU A 35 10.73 -29.85 -2.03
C GLU A 35 12.20 -30.02 -1.62
N ASN A 36 12.78 -28.97 -1.05
CA ASN A 36 14.17 -28.98 -0.62
C ASN A 36 14.37 -29.36 0.86
N GLN A 37 13.29 -29.65 1.59
CA GLN A 37 13.31 -29.97 3.02
C GLN A 37 13.99 -28.88 3.87
N LYS A 38 13.65 -27.61 3.60
CA LYS A 38 14.26 -26.43 4.24
C LYS A 38 13.22 -25.53 4.88
N ALA A 39 13.64 -24.85 5.94
CA ALA A 39 12.92 -23.75 6.57
C ALA A 39 13.76 -22.48 6.46
N TYR A 40 13.16 -21.40 5.93
CA TYR A 40 13.79 -20.11 5.76
C TYR A 40 13.28 -19.14 6.82
N SER A 41 14.17 -18.68 7.70
CA SER A 41 13.87 -17.62 8.66
C SER A 41 14.06 -16.25 8.03
N GLY A 42 13.02 -15.44 8.05
CA GLY A 42 13.00 -14.07 7.54
C GLY A 42 12.06 -13.19 8.35
N ALA A 43 11.56 -12.13 7.72
CA ALA A 43 10.71 -11.13 8.35
C ALA A 43 9.48 -10.79 7.49
N ASN A 44 8.93 -11.76 6.74
CA ASN A 44 7.77 -11.52 5.87
C ASN A 44 6.51 -11.10 6.63
N PHE A 45 6.46 -11.33 7.95
CA PHE A 45 5.41 -10.82 8.83
C PHE A 45 5.46 -9.30 9.05
N PHE A 46 6.53 -8.63 8.59
CA PHE A 46 6.71 -7.20 8.76
C PHE A 46 5.96 -6.40 7.69
N GLY A 47 4.74 -5.97 8.01
CA GLY A 47 3.84 -5.24 7.11
C GLY A 47 4.18 -3.76 6.85
N GLU A 48 5.46 -3.44 6.63
CA GLU A 48 5.91 -2.07 6.34
C GLU A 48 5.24 -1.51 5.08
N HIS A 49 5.17 -2.30 4.01
CA HIS A 49 4.60 -1.87 2.74
C HIS A 49 3.11 -1.49 2.84
N ILE A 50 2.33 -2.20 3.66
CA ILE A 50 0.95 -1.82 3.97
C ILE A 50 0.94 -0.49 4.73
N SER A 51 1.73 -0.38 5.79
CA SER A 51 1.76 0.80 6.65
C SER A 51 2.10 2.07 5.87
N THR A 52 3.16 2.02 5.05
CA THR A 52 3.56 3.14 4.18
C THR A 52 2.49 3.50 3.15
N SER A 53 1.85 2.50 2.54
CA SER A 53 0.77 2.73 1.58
C SER A 53 -0.43 3.42 2.22
N MET A 54 -0.79 3.02 3.44
CA MET A 54 -1.93 3.59 4.17
C MET A 54 -1.67 5.00 4.67
N ASP A 55 -0.46 5.31 5.13
CA ASP A 55 -0.08 6.68 5.50
C ASP A 55 -0.14 7.62 4.30
N ARG A 56 0.36 7.17 3.14
CA ARG A 56 0.27 7.93 1.89
C ARG A 56 -1.19 8.14 1.47
N LEU A 57 -2.01 7.09 1.51
CA LEU A 57 -3.43 7.17 1.19
C LEU A 57 -4.15 8.18 2.07
N ARG A 58 -3.95 8.12 3.39
CA ARG A 58 -4.53 9.06 4.35
C ARG A 58 -4.16 10.51 4.02
N TYR A 59 -2.88 10.76 3.72
CA TYR A 59 -2.41 12.08 3.33
C TYR A 59 -3.08 12.58 2.04
N SER A 60 -3.14 11.74 1.00
CA SER A 60 -3.78 12.07 -0.28
C SER A 60 -5.27 12.40 -0.12
N VAL A 61 -6.00 11.62 0.68
CA VAL A 61 -7.42 11.90 0.98
C VAL A 61 -7.59 13.27 1.64
N GLY A 62 -6.72 13.63 2.59
CA GLY A 62 -6.75 14.94 3.23
C GLY A 62 -6.54 16.10 2.25
N LEU A 63 -5.63 15.94 1.28
CA LEU A 63 -5.40 16.95 0.25
C LEU A 63 -6.59 17.08 -0.71
N VAL A 64 -7.17 15.96 -1.15
CA VAL A 64 -8.37 15.97 -1.99
C VAL A 64 -9.55 16.62 -1.26
N ALA A 65 -9.74 16.33 0.03
CA ALA A 65 -10.76 16.97 0.85
C ALA A 65 -10.55 18.49 0.96
N LYS A 66 -9.30 18.95 1.18
CA LYS A 66 -8.97 20.38 1.17
C LYS A 66 -9.28 21.03 -0.19
N HIS A 67 -9.03 20.33 -1.28
CA HIS A 67 -9.32 20.87 -2.61
C HIS A 67 -10.81 20.97 -2.89
N LEU A 68 -11.62 20.01 -2.41
CA LEU A 68 -13.08 20.06 -2.43
C LEU A 68 -13.60 21.26 -1.63
N ASP A 69 -13.06 21.50 -0.43
CA ASP A 69 -13.44 22.65 0.40
C ASP A 69 -13.29 23.98 -0.35
N VAL A 70 -12.16 24.18 -1.03
CA VAL A 70 -11.89 25.40 -1.84
C VAL A 70 -12.79 25.53 -3.07
N GLN A 71 -13.41 24.45 -3.55
CA GLN A 71 -14.34 24.50 -4.69
C GLN A 71 -15.78 24.79 -4.29
N ILE A 72 -16.15 24.49 -3.04
CA ILE A 72 -17.52 24.63 -2.53
C ILE A 72 -17.70 25.97 -1.79
N ALA A 73 -16.60 26.53 -1.26
CA ALA A 73 -16.54 27.87 -0.67
C ALA A 73 -16.62 28.98 -1.73
#